data_AF-A0A969EKU6-F1
#
_entry.id   AF-A0A969EKU6-F1
#
_cell.length_a   1.000
_cell.length_b   1.000
_cell.length_c   1.000
_cell.angle_alpha   90.00
_cell.angle_beta   90.00
_cell.angle_gamma   90.00
#
_symmetry.space_group_name_H-M   'P 1'
#
loop_
_entity.id
_entity.type
_entity.pdbx_description
1 polymer ?
#
loop_
_entity_poly.entity_id
_entity_poly.type
_entity_poly.pdbx_seq_one_letter_code
_entity_poly.pdbx_strand_id
1 'polypeptide(L)'
;MIENTNICPYTGLRSFTEDESLYFKGRDIQIDQISSLLEKNKFLMVTGASGEGKSSLIYAGLVPNARAGFFKAKYSNWVIADFRPERSPVKNMAKALALKLGHSEATVETELRRGFSSLVDLYTN
;
A
#
# COMPACT_ATOMS: atom_id res chain seq x y z
N MET A 1 25.88 23.85 -4.43
CA MET A 1 26.57 22.79 -3.66
C MET A 1 25.66 21.58 -3.72
N ILE A 2 26.03 20.54 -4.45
CA ILE A 2 25.27 19.28 -4.48
C ILE A 2 25.79 18.50 -3.28
N GLU A 3 25.00 18.42 -2.22
CA GLU A 3 25.34 17.52 -1.10
C GLU A 3 25.36 16.10 -1.65
N ASN A 4 26.54 15.49 -1.64
CA ASN A 4 26.74 14.12 -2.04
C ASN A 4 26.28 13.24 -0.88
N THR A 5 24.97 13.13 -0.67
CA THR A 5 24.38 12.19 0.28
C THR A 5 24.72 10.80 -0.23
N ASN A 6 25.73 10.18 0.39
CA ASN A 6 26.16 8.83 0.10
C ASN A 6 25.10 7.85 0.65
N ILE A 7 23.99 7.74 -0.08
CA ILE A 7 22.89 6.84 0.25
C ILE A 7 23.39 5.43 -0.07
N CYS A 8 23.58 4.61 0.98
CA CYS A 8 23.81 3.19 0.78
C CYS A 8 22.57 2.61 0.06
N PRO A 9 22.70 2.07 -1.16
CA PRO A 9 21.55 1.63 -1.95
C PRO A 9 20.90 0.36 -1.40
N TYR A 10 21.53 -0.27 -0.39
CA TYR A 10 21.05 -1.47 0.28
C TYR A 10 20.55 -1.13 1.69
N THR A 11 19.31 -1.51 1.97
CA THR A 11 18.63 -1.19 3.22
C THR A 11 18.93 -2.17 4.35
N GLY A 12 19.71 -3.24 4.11
CA GLY A 12 19.94 -4.30 5.08
C GLY A 12 18.64 -5.09 5.36
N LEU A 13 18.29 -5.27 6.65
CA LEU A 13 17.12 -6.04 7.06
C LEU A 13 15.80 -5.25 7.02
N ARG A 14 15.83 -3.91 6.95
CA ARG A 14 14.60 -3.13 6.81
C ARG A 14 14.09 -3.22 5.38
N SER A 15 12.78 -3.06 5.23
CA SER A 15 12.16 -2.95 3.91
C SER A 15 12.57 -1.65 3.20
N PHE A 16 12.56 -1.70 1.86
CA PHE A 16 12.64 -0.51 1.04
C PHE A 16 11.35 0.31 1.21
N THR A 17 11.51 1.63 1.18
CA THR A 17 10.43 2.61 1.23
C THR A 17 10.02 3.03 -0.18
N GLU A 18 8.92 3.78 -0.30
CA GLU A 18 8.42 4.31 -1.57
C GLU A 18 9.46 5.19 -2.28
N ASP A 19 10.13 6.07 -1.53
CA ASP A 19 11.16 6.99 -2.02
C ASP A 19 12.42 6.27 -2.54
N GLU A 20 12.62 5.01 -2.14
CA GLU A 20 13.75 4.17 -2.53
C GLU A 20 13.42 3.22 -3.69
N SER A 21 12.26 3.40 -4.33
CA SER A 21 11.81 2.60 -5.49
C SER A 21 12.83 2.49 -6.62
N LEU A 22 13.62 3.55 -6.85
CA LEU A 22 14.68 3.55 -7.86
C LEU A 22 15.77 2.51 -7.59
N TYR A 23 16.01 2.14 -6.32
CA TYR A 23 16.99 1.15 -5.90
C TYR A 23 16.41 -0.27 -5.79
N PHE A 24 15.09 -0.42 -5.77
CA PHE A 24 14.41 -1.72 -5.73
C PHE A 24 14.39 -2.35 -7.14
N LYS A 25 15.06 -3.49 -7.33
CA LYS A 25 15.24 -4.14 -8.64
C LYS A 25 14.97 -5.65 -8.59
N GLY A 26 14.72 -6.26 -9.75
CA GLY A 26 14.65 -7.72 -9.93
C GLY A 26 13.34 -8.36 -9.46
N ARG A 27 12.31 -7.55 -9.22
CA ARG A 27 10.98 -7.98 -8.77
C ARG A 27 9.85 -7.56 -9.72
N ASP A 28 10.20 -7.14 -10.93
CA ASP A 28 9.27 -6.58 -11.90
C ASP A 28 8.17 -7.58 -12.27
N ILE A 29 8.53 -8.86 -12.48
CA ILE A 29 7.57 -9.94 -12.77
C ILE A 29 6.53 -10.09 -11.66
N GLN A 30 6.95 -10.04 -10.38
CA GLN A 30 6.01 -10.16 -9.26
C GLN A 30 5.11 -8.93 -9.14
N ILE A 31 5.64 -7.74 -9.42
CA ILE A 31 4.84 -6.50 -9.42
C ILE A 31 3.76 -6.57 -10.50
N ASP A 32 4.11 -7.00 -11.71
CA ASP A 32 3.18 -7.15 -12.83
C ASP A 32 2.09 -8.20 -12.54
N GLN A 33 2.47 -9.32 -11.90
CA GLN A 33 1.54 -10.36 -11.48
C GLN A 33 0.55 -9.83 -10.44
N ILE A 34 1.02 -9.13 -9.40
CA ILE A 34 0.15 -8.55 -8.38
C ILE A 34 -0.78 -7.51 -9.00
N SER A 35 -0.27 -6.65 -9.88
CA SER A 35 -1.07 -5.62 -10.55
C SER A 35 -2.19 -6.26 -11.38
N SER A 36 -1.86 -7.28 -12.18
CA SER A 36 -2.84 -8.03 -12.99
C SER A 36 -3.89 -8.77 -12.15
N LEU A 37 -3.51 -9.23 -10.95
CA LEU A 37 -4.45 -9.88 -10.03
C LEU A 37 -5.36 -8.88 -9.33
N LEU A 38 -4.86 -7.69 -8.97
CA LEU A 38 -5.66 -6.60 -8.38
C LEU A 38 -6.67 -6.01 -9.38
N GLU A 39 -6.36 -6.02 -10.68
CA GLU A 39 -7.32 -5.65 -11.73
C GLU A 39 -8.54 -6.58 -11.76
N LYS A 40 -8.35 -7.87 -11.40
CA LYS A 40 -9.40 -8.89 -11.43
C LYS A 40 -10.05 -9.12 -10.07
N ASN A 41 -9.34 -8.83 -8.98
CA ASN A 41 -9.74 -9.16 -7.61
C ASN A 41 -9.59 -7.95 -6.70
N LYS A 42 -10.57 -7.73 -5.80
CA LYS A 42 -10.54 -6.65 -4.81
C LYS A 42 -9.65 -6.94 -3.59
N PHE A 43 -9.12 -8.16 -3.49
CA PHE A 43 -8.32 -8.62 -2.38
C PHE A 43 -7.24 -9.58 -2.88
N LEU A 44 -6.04 -9.45 -2.32
CA LEU A 44 -4.89 -10.30 -2.61
C LEU A 44 -4.07 -10.51 -1.33
N MET A 45 -3.57 -11.71 -1.14
CA MET A 45 -2.66 -12.07 -0.06
C MET A 45 -1.26 -12.34 -0.64
N VAL A 46 -0.24 -11.63 -0.14
CA VAL A 46 1.16 -11.91 -0.47
C VAL A 46 1.79 -12.76 0.64
N THR A 47 2.26 -13.95 0.29
CA THR A 47 2.89 -14.91 1.22
C THR A 47 4.35 -15.14 0.87
N GLY A 48 5.14 -15.70 1.80
CA GLY A 48 6.57 -15.95 1.64
C GLY A 48 7.31 -15.93 2.98
N ALA A 49 8.56 -16.38 3.01
CA ALA A 49 9.37 -16.42 4.23
C ALA A 49 9.66 -15.01 4.77
N SER A 50 9.92 -14.90 6.08
CA SER A 50 10.31 -13.63 6.68
C SER A 50 11.62 -13.14 6.05
N GLY A 51 11.72 -11.84 5.75
CA GLY A 51 12.92 -11.26 5.14
C GLY A 51 13.01 -11.34 3.61
N GLU A 52 12.10 -12.02 2.90
CA GLU A 52 12.14 -12.10 1.42
C GLU A 52 11.77 -10.79 0.68
N GLY A 53 11.49 -9.73 1.44
CA GLY A 53 11.18 -8.41 0.88
C GLY A 53 9.73 -8.22 0.47
N LYS A 54 8.76 -8.94 1.05
CA LYS A 54 7.32 -8.76 0.77
C LYS A 54 6.87 -7.31 0.97
N SER A 55 7.25 -6.70 2.09
CA SER A 55 6.92 -5.29 2.35
C SER A 55 7.63 -4.37 1.37
N SER A 56 8.88 -4.64 1.01
CA SER A 56 9.59 -3.90 -0.05
C SER A 56 8.89 -4.01 -1.40
N LEU A 57 8.39 -5.20 -1.75
CA LEU A 57 7.63 -5.45 -2.97
C LEU A 57 6.37 -4.57 -3.04
N ILE A 58 5.66 -4.43 -1.92
CA ILE A 58 4.48 -3.56 -1.83
C ILE A 58 4.88 -2.09 -1.86
N TYR A 59 5.75 -1.64 -0.96
CA TYR A 59 6.00 -0.21 -0.76
C TYR A 59 6.96 0.42 -1.76
N ALA A 60 7.95 -0.32 -2.26
CA ALA A 60 8.97 0.19 -3.20
C ALA A 60 8.75 -0.27 -4.64
N GLY A 61 7.83 -1.22 -4.87
CA GLY A 61 7.47 -1.71 -6.20
C GLY A 61 6.03 -1.35 -6.57
N LEU A 62 5.07 -1.95 -5.88
CA LEU A 62 3.65 -1.88 -6.23
C LEU A 62 3.05 -0.48 -6.06
N VAL A 63 3.28 0.17 -4.91
CA VAL A 63 2.74 1.50 -4.61
C VAL A 63 3.28 2.59 -5.57
N PRO A 64 4.60 2.70 -5.81
CA PRO A 64 5.13 3.60 -6.82
C PRO A 64 4.52 3.38 -8.20
N ASN A 65 4.36 2.11 -8.61
CA ASN A 65 3.75 1.78 -9.89
C ASN A 65 2.28 2.21 -9.98
N ALA A 66 1.52 2.07 -8.89
CA ALA A 66 0.15 2.55 -8.81
C ALA A 66 0.09 4.07 -8.98
N ARG A 67 0.95 4.82 -8.27
CA ARG A 67 1.02 6.30 -8.37
C ARG A 67 1.49 6.80 -9.73
N ALA A 68 2.41 6.08 -10.37
CA ALA A 68 2.90 6.40 -11.70
C ALA A 68 1.89 6.07 -12.82
N GLY A 69 0.74 5.45 -12.48
CA GLY A 69 -0.30 5.11 -13.46
C GLY A 69 -0.01 3.86 -14.28
N PHE A 70 0.88 2.98 -13.82
CA PHE A 70 1.16 1.71 -14.50
C PHE A 70 0.10 0.64 -14.29
N PHE A 71 -0.81 0.85 -13.33
CA PHE A 71 -1.97 -0.03 -13.14
C PHE A 71 -2.98 0.21 -14.24
N LYS A 72 -3.47 -0.84 -14.92
CA LYS A 72 -4.53 -0.72 -15.93
C LYS A 72 -5.89 -0.65 -15.24
N ALA A 73 -6.07 0.37 -14.41
CA ALA A 73 -7.29 0.65 -13.70
C ALA A 73 -8.07 1.78 -14.37
N LYS A 74 -9.40 1.76 -14.21
CA LYS A 74 -10.28 2.85 -14.65
C LYS A 74 -9.95 4.18 -13.98
N TYR A 75 -9.39 4.13 -12.78
CA TYR A 75 -9.05 5.30 -11.96
C TYR A 75 -7.57 5.25 -11.57
N SER A 76 -6.92 6.41 -11.52
CA SER A 76 -5.48 6.55 -11.20
C SER A 76 -5.21 7.24 -9.86
N ASN A 77 -6.25 7.74 -9.18
CA ASN A 77 -6.09 8.38 -7.88
C ASN A 77 -6.04 7.32 -6.77
N TRP A 78 -4.86 6.76 -6.51
CA TRP A 78 -4.67 5.74 -5.49
C TRP A 78 -4.43 6.35 -4.11
N VAL A 79 -5.31 6.03 -3.16
CA VAL A 79 -5.12 6.32 -1.74
C VAL A 79 -4.53 5.09 -1.06
N ILE A 80 -3.36 5.26 -0.45
CA ILE A 80 -2.63 4.19 0.23
C ILE A 80 -2.78 4.38 1.73
N ALA A 81 -3.39 3.38 2.39
CA ALA A 81 -3.49 3.27 3.83
C ALA A 81 -2.97 1.90 4.26
N ASP A 82 -1.99 1.88 5.16
CA ASP A 82 -1.45 0.67 5.75
C ASP A 82 -1.79 0.59 7.25
N PHE A 83 -2.04 -0.62 7.73
CA PHE A 83 -2.30 -0.87 9.14
C PHE A 83 -1.87 -2.28 9.54
N ARG A 84 -1.62 -2.46 10.84
CA ARG A 84 -1.47 -3.79 11.44
C ARG A 84 -2.78 -4.18 12.12
N PRO A 85 -3.36 -5.36 11.82
CA PRO A 85 -4.62 -5.77 12.43
C PRO A 85 -4.57 -5.84 13.98
N GLU A 86 -3.49 -6.40 14.54
CA GLU A 86 -3.29 -6.59 15.98
C GLU A 86 -4.56 -7.07 16.72
N ARG A 87 -4.84 -6.54 17.92
CA ARG A 87 -6.00 -6.92 18.74
C ARG A 87 -7.29 -6.22 18.32
N SER A 88 -7.23 -5.23 17.44
CA SER A 88 -8.40 -4.42 17.04
C SER A 88 -8.35 -4.08 15.56
N PRO A 89 -8.57 -5.05 14.65
CA PRO A 89 -8.37 -4.88 13.21
C PRO A 89 -9.17 -3.75 12.60
N VAL A 90 -10.47 -3.68 12.93
CA VAL A 90 -11.39 -2.67 12.36
C VAL A 90 -11.01 -1.27 12.83
N LYS A 91 -10.64 -1.11 14.11
CA LYS A 91 -10.19 0.17 14.66
C LYS A 91 -8.87 0.62 14.03
N ASN A 92 -7.90 -0.29 13.93
CA ASN A 92 -6.60 0.03 13.34
C ASN A 92 -6.73 0.40 11.84
N MET A 93 -7.63 -0.28 11.13
CA MET A 93 -7.99 0.07 9.76
C MET A 93 -8.67 1.44 9.69
N ALA A 94 -9.63 1.72 10.57
CA ALA A 94 -10.35 2.98 10.63
C ALA A 94 -9.40 4.16 10.86
N LYS A 95 -8.45 4.00 11.80
CA LYS A 95 -7.42 5.00 12.08
C LYS A 95 -6.55 5.31 10.85
N ALA A 96 -6.12 4.28 10.13
CA ALA A 96 -5.30 4.45 8.92
C ALA A 96 -6.07 5.14 7.78
N LEU A 97 -7.33 4.78 7.58
CA LEU A 97 -8.19 5.37 6.55
C LEU A 97 -8.59 6.80 6.89
N ALA A 98 -8.98 7.09 8.14
CA ALA A 98 -9.37 8.42 8.60
C ALA A 98 -8.28 9.47 8.32
N LEU A 99 -7.02 9.11 8.60
CA LEU A 99 -5.85 9.96 8.30
C LEU A 99 -5.74 10.30 6.80
N LYS A 100 -6.05 9.35 5.92
CA LYS A 100 -5.86 9.50 4.47
C LYS A 100 -7.07 10.13 3.76
N LEU A 101 -8.27 9.91 4.28
CA LEU A 101 -9.52 10.41 3.70
C LEU A 101 -10.00 11.73 4.32
N GLY A 102 -9.39 12.18 5.43
CA GLY A 102 -9.78 13.43 6.08
C GLY A 102 -11.08 13.34 6.90
N HIS A 103 -11.42 12.14 7.36
CA HIS A 103 -12.57 11.88 8.23
C HIS A 103 -12.15 11.65 9.69
N SER A 104 -13.13 11.64 10.60
CA SER A 104 -12.88 11.24 11.99
C SER A 104 -12.76 9.71 12.11
N GLU A 105 -11.86 9.22 12.99
CA GLU A 105 -11.69 7.77 13.25
C GLU A 105 -13.01 7.13 13.67
N ALA A 106 -13.80 7.80 14.52
CA ALA A 106 -15.09 7.28 15.00
C ALA A 106 -16.11 7.12 13.86
N THR A 107 -16.17 8.08 12.93
CA THR A 107 -17.04 8.00 11.74
C THR A 107 -16.63 6.82 10.87
N VAL A 108 -15.34 6.72 10.53
CA VAL A 108 -14.82 5.66 9.68
C VAL A 108 -15.05 4.28 10.32
N GLU A 109 -14.76 4.13 11.62
CA GLU A 109 -14.98 2.86 12.32
C GLU A 109 -16.46 2.46 12.32
N THR A 110 -17.36 3.43 12.50
CA THR A 110 -18.81 3.18 12.44
C THR A 110 -19.23 2.69 11.07
N GLU A 111 -18.77 3.34 9.99
CA GLU A 111 -19.10 2.91 8.62
C GLU A 111 -18.52 1.53 8.29
N LEU A 112 -17.26 1.26 8.65
CA LEU A 112 -16.63 -0.04 8.41
C LEU A 112 -17.38 -1.21 9.08
N ARG A 113 -18.06 -0.94 10.20
CA ARG A 113 -18.88 -1.94 10.91
C ARG A 113 -20.27 -2.15 10.32
N ARG A 114 -20.78 -1.22 9.50
CA ARG A 114 -22.13 -1.29 8.93
C ARG A 114 -22.26 -2.28 7.79
N GLY A 115 -21.21 -2.50 7.00
CA GLY A 115 -21.30 -3.42 5.87
C GLY A 115 -20.10 -3.43 4.95
N PHE A 116 -20.16 -4.34 3.97
CA PHE A 116 -19.07 -4.62 3.04
C PHE A 116 -18.85 -3.53 1.97
N SER A 117 -19.82 -2.63 1.74
CA SER A 117 -19.69 -1.50 0.80
C SER A 117 -18.97 -0.29 1.41
N SER A 118 -18.82 -0.25 2.73
CA SER A 118 -18.34 0.91 3.49
C SER A 118 -17.03 1.51 2.98
N LEU A 119 -16.08 0.71 2.51
CA LEU A 119 -14.84 1.22 1.93
C LEU A 119 -15.05 2.03 0.65
N VAL A 120 -15.99 1.61 -0.19
CA VAL A 120 -16.34 2.33 -1.41
C VAL A 120 -17.06 3.61 -1.02
N ASP A 121 -18.03 3.52 -0.11
CA ASP A 121 -18.84 4.65 0.36
C ASP A 121 -17.97 5.73 1.03
N LEU A 122 -16.97 5.33 1.81
CA LEU A 122 -15.99 6.22 2.45
C LEU A 122 -15.04 6.89 1.46
N TYR A 123 -14.81 6.29 0.28
CA TYR A 123 -13.92 6.84 -0.73
C TYR A 123 -14.64 7.79 -1.69
N THR A 124 -15.93 7.58 -1.93
CA THR A 124 -16.72 8.37 -2.88
C THR A 124 -17.42 9.59 -2.28
N ASN A 125 -17.56 9.64 -0.95
CA ASN A 125 -18.15 10.77 -0.22
C ASN A 125 -17.07 11.77 0.23
#